data_AF-A0A2I6QJN8-F1
#
_entry.id   AF-A0A2I6QJN8-F1
#
_cell.length_a   1.000
_cell.length_b   1.000
_cell.length_c   1.000
_cell.angle_alpha   90.00
_cell.angle_beta   90.00
_cell.angle_gamma   90.00
#
_symmetry.space_group_name_H-M   'P 1'
#
loop_
_entity.id
_entity.type
_entity.pdbx_description
1 polymer ?
#
loop_
_entity_poly.entity_id
_entity_poly.type
_entity_poly.pdbx_seq_one_letter_code
_entity_poly.pdbx_strand_id
1 'polypeptide(L)'
;MSAKHPVIAVTGSSGAGTTTTSLAFRKIFAQLNLHAAEVEGDSFHRYTRPEMDMAIRKARDAGRHISYFGPEANDFGLLEQTFIEYGQR
;
A
#
# COMPACT_ATOMS: atom_id res chain seq x y z
N MET A 1 -14.42 5.95 0.39
CA MET A 1 -14.70 5.54 1.79
C MET A 1 -16.17 5.79 2.11
N SER A 2 -16.82 4.91 2.86
CA SER A 2 -18.20 5.11 3.31
C SER A 2 -18.33 4.83 4.82
N ALA A 3 -19.35 5.39 5.45
CA ALA A 3 -19.64 5.09 6.85
C ALA A 3 -20.02 3.61 7.08
N LYS A 4 -20.50 2.93 6.04
CA LYS A 4 -20.86 1.51 6.06
C LYS A 4 -19.63 0.60 5.88
N HIS A 5 -18.65 1.06 5.10
CA HIS A 5 -17.43 0.30 4.76
C HIS A 5 -16.19 1.14 5.11
N PRO A 6 -15.85 1.21 6.41
CA PRO A 6 -14.72 2.00 6.88
C PRO A 6 -13.39 1.37 6.43
N VAL A 7 -12.42 2.22 6.09
CA VAL A 7 -11.06 1.82 5.75
C VAL A 7 -10.12 2.42 6.79
N ILE A 8 -9.22 1.59 7.33
CA ILE A 8 -8.14 2.02 8.21
C ILE A 8 -6.83 1.92 7.43
N ALA A 9 -6.21 3.06 7.15
CA ALA A 9 -4.92 3.10 6.46
C ALA A 9 -3.79 3.36 7.47
N VAL A 10 -2.83 2.45 7.52
CA VAL A 10 -1.59 2.61 8.29
C VAL A 10 -0.47 2.94 7.30
N THR A 11 0.12 4.12 7.42
CA THR A 11 1.18 4.60 6.51
C THR A 11 2.49 4.80 7.26
N GLY A 12 3.63 4.63 6.56
CA GLY A 12 4.96 4.93 7.10
C GLY A 12 5.60 3.83 7.95
N SER A 13 4.92 2.69 8.16
CA SER A 13 5.43 1.55 8.95
C SER A 13 6.32 0.58 8.17
N SER A 14 6.59 0.86 6.88
CA SER A 14 7.29 -0.07 5.99
C SER A 14 8.70 -0.37 6.51
N GLY A 15 9.00 -1.67 6.69
CA GLY A 15 10.25 -2.17 7.29
C GLY A 15 10.13 -2.36 8.80
N ALA A 16 10.23 -1.28 9.57
CA ALA A 16 10.23 -1.32 11.03
C ALA A 16 8.84 -0.99 11.60
N GLY A 17 7.88 -1.91 11.47
CA GLY A 17 6.57 -1.72 12.10
C GLY A 17 5.43 -2.51 11.49
N THR A 18 5.51 -2.85 10.19
CA THR A 18 4.43 -3.56 9.47
C THR A 18 3.91 -4.76 10.25
N THR A 19 4.80 -5.70 10.62
CA THR A 19 4.40 -6.93 11.34
C THR A 19 3.75 -6.63 12.69
N THR A 20 4.31 -5.69 13.46
CA THR A 20 3.81 -5.34 14.79
C THR A 20 2.44 -4.68 14.70
N THR A 21 2.26 -3.77 13.74
CA THR A 21 0.99 -3.08 13.53
C THR A 21 -0.09 -4.02 12.98
N SER A 22 0.22 -4.85 11.98
CA SER A 22 -0.71 -5.88 11.48
C SER A 22 -1.14 -6.83 12.60
N LEU A 23 -0.20 -7.28 13.44
CA LEU A 23 -0.53 -8.15 14.58
C LEU A 23 -1.44 -7.43 15.60
N ALA A 24 -1.20 -6.16 15.87
CA ALA A 24 -2.03 -5.38 16.79
C ALA A 24 -3.47 -5.27 16.28
N PHE A 25 -3.67 -4.90 15.01
CA PHE A 25 -5.01 -4.83 14.41
C PHE A 25 -5.70 -6.18 14.34
N ARG A 26 -5.00 -7.26 13.95
CA ARG A 26 -5.56 -8.62 13.96
C ARG A 26 -6.08 -9.02 15.35
N LYS A 27 -5.34 -8.68 16.42
CA LYS A 27 -5.78 -8.94 17.80
C LYS A 27 -7.02 -8.11 18.17
N ILE A 28 -7.03 -6.83 17.84
CA ILE A 28 -8.18 -5.94 18.11
C ILE A 28 -9.44 -6.45 17.40
N PHE A 29 -9.34 -6.79 16.10
CA PHE A 29 -10.48 -7.29 15.34
C PHE A 29 -10.98 -8.64 15.85
N ALA A 30 -10.06 -9.55 16.22
CA ALA A 30 -10.45 -10.81 16.84
C ALA A 30 -11.20 -10.62 18.17
N GLN A 31 -10.74 -9.69 19.02
CA GLN A 31 -11.42 -9.38 20.29
C GLN A 31 -12.81 -8.76 20.10
N LEU A 32 -13.00 -7.97 19.05
CA LEU A 32 -14.27 -7.35 18.70
C LEU A 32 -15.16 -8.24 17.83
N ASN A 33 -14.72 -9.46 17.51
CA ASN A 33 -15.38 -10.37 16.57
C ASN A 33 -15.71 -9.71 15.21
N LEU A 34 -14.76 -8.92 14.71
CA LEU A 34 -14.84 -8.24 13.42
C LEU A 34 -14.05 -9.00 12.36
N HIS A 35 -14.64 -9.15 11.18
CA HIS A 35 -13.96 -9.71 10.01
C HIS A 35 -13.51 -8.57 9.09
N ALA A 36 -12.21 -8.29 9.09
CA ALA A 36 -11.60 -7.27 8.24
C ALA A 36 -10.83 -7.91 7.08
N ALA A 37 -10.92 -7.28 5.90
CA ALA A 37 -9.98 -7.55 4.81
C ALA A 37 -8.66 -6.83 5.10
N GLU A 38 -7.54 -7.47 4.77
CA GLU A 38 -6.18 -6.91 4.88
C GLU A 38 -5.59 -6.77 3.47
N VAL A 39 -4.97 -5.62 3.21
CA VAL A 39 -4.30 -5.33 1.93
C VAL A 39 -2.91 -4.77 2.24
N GLU A 40 -1.88 -5.35 1.65
CA GLU A 40 -0.50 -4.89 1.81
C GLU A 40 -0.19 -3.76 0.82
N GLY A 41 0.45 -2.70 1.29
CA GLY A 41 0.70 -1.49 0.48
C GLY A 41 1.64 -1.71 -0.71
N ASP A 42 2.51 -2.73 -0.64
CA ASP A 42 3.42 -3.10 -1.73
C ASP A 42 2.69 -3.74 -2.93
N SER A 43 1.44 -4.15 -2.76
CA SER A 43 0.55 -4.62 -3.83
C SER A 43 0.24 -3.52 -4.86
N PHE A 44 0.49 -2.26 -4.52
CA PHE A 44 0.28 -1.11 -5.40
C PHE A 44 1.59 -0.59 -6.02
N HIS A 45 2.71 -1.33 -5.92
CA HIS A 45 3.91 -0.98 -6.68
C HIS A 45 3.69 -1.19 -8.17
N ARG A 46 4.08 -0.20 -8.98
CA ARG A 46 4.00 -0.27 -10.45
C ARG A 46 5.02 -1.23 -11.05
N TYR A 47 6.12 -1.46 -10.34
CA TYR A 47 7.23 -2.28 -10.80
C TYR A 47 7.48 -3.43 -9.85
N THR A 48 7.76 -4.60 -10.40
CA THR A 48 8.46 -5.67 -9.68
C THR A 48 9.85 -5.20 -9.27
N ARG A 49 10.49 -5.90 -8.33
CA ARG A 49 11.87 -5.55 -7.90
C ARG A 49 12.86 -5.44 -9.06
N PRO A 50 12.93 -6.42 -10.01
CA PRO A 50 13.83 -6.30 -11.16
C PRO A 50 13.49 -5.12 -12.08
N GLU A 51 12.21 -4.85 -12.32
CA GLU A 51 11.77 -3.72 -13.15
C GLU A 51 12.12 -2.38 -12.51
N MET A 52 12.00 -2.28 -11.19
CA MET A 52 12.35 -1.07 -10.44
C MET A 52 13.86 -0.81 -10.49
N ASP A 53 14.70 -1.84 -10.35
CA ASP A 53 16.15 -1.71 -10.49
C ASP A 53 16.53 -1.21 -11.89
N MET A 54 15.86 -1.71 -12.93
CA MET A 54 16.02 -1.21 -14.29
C MET A 54 15.56 0.24 -14.45
N ALA A 55 14.41 0.59 -13.87
CA ALA A 55 13.86 1.94 -13.92
C ALA A 55 14.79 2.97 -13.26
N ILE A 56 15.36 2.61 -12.10
CA ILE A 56 16.34 3.45 -11.39
C ILE A 56 17.59 3.67 -12.25
N ARG A 57 18.13 2.62 -12.89
CA ARG A 57 19.30 2.75 -13.78
C ARG A 57 19.01 3.66 -14.96
N LYS A 58 17.89 3.43 -15.66
CA LYS A 58 17.47 4.23 -16.82
C LYS A 58 17.23 5.69 -16.45
N ALA A 59 16.63 5.95 -15.28
CA ALA A 59 16.44 7.32 -14.79
C ALA A 59 17.78 8.00 -14.52
N ARG A 60 18.70 7.30 -13.86
CA ARG A 60 20.05 7.81 -13.58
C ARG A 60 20.81 8.16 -14.86
N ASP A 61 20.76 7.32 -15.88
CA ASP A 61 21.39 7.58 -17.18
C ASP A 61 20.79 8.82 -17.87
N ALA A 62 19.51 9.10 -17.63
CA ALA A 62 18.81 10.29 -18.11
C ALA A 62 18.94 11.52 -17.17
N GLY A 63 19.78 11.46 -16.13
CA GLY A 63 19.94 12.55 -15.16
C GLY A 63 18.72 12.80 -14.26
N ARG A 64 17.83 11.81 -14.12
CA ARG A 64 16.64 11.85 -13.26
C ARG A 64 16.75 10.84 -12.11
N HIS A 65 15.86 10.96 -11.13
CA HIS A 65 15.78 10.07 -9.99
C HIS A 65 14.39 9.46 -9.86
N ILE A 66 14.35 8.14 -9.66
CA ILE A 66 13.13 7.38 -9.33
C ILE A 66 13.35 6.75 -7.95
N SER A 67 12.29 6.70 -7.14
CA SER A 67 12.30 6.16 -5.79
C SER A 67 11.02 5.38 -5.52
N TYR A 68 11.09 4.36 -4.66
CA TYR A 68 9.94 3.60 -4.16
C TYR A 68 8.91 4.49 -3.45
N PHE A 69 9.31 5.67 -2.97
CA PHE A 69 8.40 6.62 -2.31
C PHE A 69 7.70 7.56 -3.30
N GLY A 70 8.10 7.56 -4.57
CA GLY A 70 7.57 8.47 -5.58
C GLY A 70 6.33 7.92 -6.30
N PRO A 71 5.50 8.81 -6.90
CA PRO A 71 4.34 8.41 -7.70
C PRO A 71 4.70 7.61 -8.95
N GLU A 72 5.95 7.69 -9.40
CA GLU A 72 6.41 6.94 -10.58
C GLU A 72 6.48 5.43 -10.30
N ALA A 73 6.75 5.04 -9.06
CA ALA A 73 6.91 3.65 -8.63
C ALA A 73 5.63 3.05 -8.01
N ASN A 74 4.56 3.84 -7.87
CA ASN A 74 3.32 3.44 -7.20
C ASN A 74 2.10 3.71 -8.09
N ASP A 75 1.16 2.78 -8.10
CA ASP A 75 -0.12 2.96 -8.77
C ASP A 75 -1.17 3.54 -7.81
N PHE A 76 -1.11 4.86 -7.63
CA PHE A 76 -2.08 5.57 -6.81
C PHE A 76 -3.50 5.57 -7.39
N GLY A 77 -3.63 5.40 -8.71
CA GLY A 77 -4.94 5.28 -9.35
C GLY A 77 -5.63 3.98 -8.97
N LEU A 78 -4.91 2.86 -9.02
CA LEU A 78 -5.41 1.57 -8.57
C LEU A 78 -5.74 1.57 -7.06
N LEU A 79 -4.90 2.21 -6.24
CA LEU A 79 -5.15 2.37 -4.81
C LEU A 79 -6.45 3.17 -4.55
N GLU A 80 -6.62 4.30 -5.21
CA GLU A 80 -7.83 5.13 -5.11
C GLU A 80 -9.07 4.34 -5.54
N GLN A 81 -9.01 3.69 -6.70
CA GLN A 81 -10.10 2.87 -7.20
C GLN A 81 -10.49 1.76 -6.21
N THR A 82 -9.50 1.08 -5.62
CA THR A 82 -9.72 0.05 -4.60
C THR A 82 -10.52 0.61 -3.40
N PHE A 83 -10.18 1.81 -2.93
CA PHE A 83 -10.89 2.44 -1.80
C PHE A 83 -12.31 2.90 -2.17
N ILE A 84 -12.53 3.31 -3.42
CA ILE A 84 -13.85 3.67 -3.92
C ILE A 84 -14.73 2.42 -4.01
N GLU A 85 -14.23 1.37 -4.66
CA GLU A 85 -14.97 0.12 -4.87
C GLU A 85 -15.34 -0.55 -3.54
N TYR A 86 -14.40 -0.63 -2.59
CA TYR A 86 -14.70 -1.14 -1.25
C TYR A 86 -15.73 -0.29 -0.52
N GLY A 87 -15.72 1.03 -0.73
CA GLY A 87 -16.68 1.94 -0.13
C GLY A 87 -18.12 1.74 -0.64
N GLN A 88 -18.27 1.28 -1.89
CA GLN A 88 -19.55 1.16 -2.60
C GLN A 88 -20.23 -0.20 -2.42
N ARG A 89 -19.46 -1.27 -2.19
CA ARG A 89 -19.98 -2.60 -1.91
C ARG A 89 -20.38 -2.72 -0.47
#